data_AF-A0A1F3CE61-F1
#
_entry.id   AF-A0A1F3CE61-F1
#
_cell.length_a   1.000
_cell.length_b   1.000
_cell.length_c   1.000
_cell.angle_alpha   90.00
_cell.angle_beta   90.00
_cell.angle_gamma   90.00
#
_symmetry.space_group_name_H-M   'P 1'
#
loop_
_entity.id
_entity.type
_entity.pdbx_description
1 polymer ?
#
loop_
_entity_poly.entity_id
_entity_poly.type
_entity_poly.pdbx_seq_one_letter_code
_entity_poly.pdbx_strand_id
1 'polypeptide(L)' 'MYWAQALAEQSENKILKEKFAPVAKQMTENESIIIKEIAQTVGKPIDIGGYYLPNDEKVKHALRPSNTFNKIIDAI' A
#
# COMPACT_ATOMS: atom_id res chain seq x y z
N MET A 1 -1.44 7.49 1.06
CA MET A 1 -1.09 8.24 2.29
C MET A 1 -2.03 9.43 2.50
N TYR A 2 -2.00 10.45 1.63
CA TYR A 2 -2.80 11.68 1.81
C TYR A 2 -4.29 11.46 2.03
N TRP A 3 -4.90 10.46 1.37
CA TRP A 3 -6.30 10.13 1.61
C TRP A 3 -6.56 9.66 3.05
N ALA A 4 -5.71 8.79 3.60
CA ALA A 4 -5.83 8.35 4.99
C ALA A 4 -5.63 9.51 5.97
N GLN A 5 -4.69 10.43 5.69
CA GLN A 5 -4.49 11.65 6.49
C GLN A 5 -5.75 12.53 6.49
N ALA A 6 -6.34 12.80 5.32
CA ALA A 6 -7.58 13.56 5.22
C ALA A 6 -8.73 12.93 6.02
N LEU A 7 -8.88 11.60 5.94
CA LEU A 7 -9.90 10.87 6.71
C LEU A 7 -9.63 10.85 8.22
N ALA A 8 -8.36 10.91 8.63
CA ALA A 8 -7.94 10.99 10.03
C ALA A 8 -8.03 12.40 10.63
N GLU A 9 -8.03 13.45 9.81
CA GLU A 9 -8.05 14.85 10.25
C GLU A 9 -9.45 15.45 10.27
N GLN A 10 -10.36 14.99 9.40
CA GLN A 10 -11.72 15.49 9.31
C GLN A 10 -12.51 15.40 10.63
N SER A 11 -13.59 16.18 10.72
CA SER A 11 -14.48 16.30 11.90
C SER A 11 -15.93 15.92 11.63
N GLU A 12 -16.28 15.52 10.41
CA GLU A 12 -17.65 15.16 10.00
C GLU A 12 -18.07 13.78 10.49
N ASN A 13 -17.13 12.84 10.62
CA ASN A 13 -17.41 11.47 11.04
C ASN A 13 -16.34 10.93 12.01
N LYS A 14 -16.70 10.87 13.29
CA LYS A 14 -15.80 10.41 14.36
C LYS A 14 -15.35 8.95 14.19
N ILE A 15 -16.24 8.05 13.78
CA ILE A 15 -15.92 6.62 13.60
C ILE A 15 -14.88 6.47 12.47
N LEU A 16 -15.10 7.16 11.36
CA LEU A 16 -14.18 7.11 10.22
C LEU A 16 -12.83 7.74 10.58
N LYS A 17 -12.84 8.83 11.36
CA LYS A 17 -11.62 9.46 11.89
C LYS A 17 -10.79 8.47 12.71
N GLU A 18 -11.43 7.83 13.68
CA GLU A 18 -10.78 6.88 14.58
C GLU A 18 -10.26 5.64 13.83
N LYS A 19 -11.01 5.17 12.82
CA LYS A 19 -10.58 4.06 11.96
C LYS A 19 -9.32 4.40 11.15
N PHE A 20 -9.25 5.60 10.58
CA PHE A 20 -8.13 5.99 9.70
C PHE A 20 -6.95 6.64 10.41
N ALA A 21 -7.09 7.11 11.65
CA ALA A 21 -5.99 7.64 12.45
C ALA A 21 -4.76 6.70 12.55
N PRO A 22 -4.90 5.40 12.91
CA PRO A 22 -3.76 4.49 12.95
C PRO A 22 -3.19 4.19 11.56
N VAL A 23 -4.04 4.15 10.52
CA VAL A 23 -3.62 3.93 9.13
C VAL A 23 -2.76 5.10 8.66
N ALA A 24 -3.23 6.33 8.83
CA ALA A 24 -2.52 7.54 8.46
C ALA A 24 -1.16 7.64 9.16
N LYS A 25 -1.12 7.33 10.47
CA LYS A 25 0.10 7.29 11.26
C LYS A 25 1.09 6.26 10.70
N GLN A 26 0.67 5.01 10.54
CA GLN A 26 1.54 3.94 10.03
C GLN A 26 2.07 4.25 8.62
N MET A 27 1.23 4.78 7.73
CA MET A 27 1.67 5.16 6.38
C MET A 27 2.71 6.29 6.41
N THR A 28 2.51 7.29 7.27
CA THR A 28 3.41 8.45 7.38
C THR A 28 4.75 8.04 7.99
N GLU A 29 4.74 7.26 9.07
CA GLU A 29 5.97 6.78 9.73
C GLU A 29 6.80 5.86 8.84
N ASN A 30 6.16 5.09 7.95
CA ASN A 30 6.82 4.12 7.08
C ASN A 30 7.00 4.58 5.63
N GLU A 31 6.68 5.83 5.28
CA GLU A 31 6.68 6.32 3.90
C GLU A 31 8.01 6.03 3.17
N SER A 32 9.13 6.37 3.80
CA SER A 32 10.47 6.14 3.21
C SER A 32 10.77 4.65 2.99
N ILE A 33 10.31 3.78 3.89
CA ILE A 33 10.48 2.32 3.76
C ILE A 33 9.63 1.81 2.58
N ILE A 34 8.37 2.22 2.52
CA ILE A 34 7.43 1.84 1.45
C ILE A 34 7.99 2.24 0.08
N ILE A 35 8.43 3.48 -0.07
CA ILE A 35 9.01 3.97 -1.32
C ILE A 35 10.28 3.20 -1.69
N LYS A 36 11.13 2.88 -0.72
CA LYS A 36 12.34 2.06 -0.96
C LYS A 36 11.99 0.64 -1.42
N GLU A 37 11.03 -0.02 -0.76
CA GLU A 37 10.56 -1.36 -1.15
C GLU A 37 10.01 -1.38 -2.58
N ILE A 38 9.23 -0.37 -2.96
CA ILE A 38 8.72 -0.23 -4.34
C ILE A 38 9.86 0.03 -5.33
N ALA A 39 10.76 0.97 -5.02
CA ALA A 39 11.86 1.33 -5.92
C ALA A 39 12.82 0.17 -6.20
N GLN A 40 12.98 -0.76 -5.26
CA GLN A 40 13.86 -1.93 -5.41
C GLN A 40 13.44 -2.92 -6.51
N THR A 41 12.21 -2.86 -7.00
CA THR A 41 11.72 -3.72 -8.09
C THR A 41 11.85 -3.07 -9.47
N VAL A 42 12.11 -1.77 -9.54
CA VAL A 42 12.22 -1.02 -10.79
C VAL A 42 13.44 -1.48 -11.59
N GLY A 43 13.27 -1.64 -12.90
CA GLY A 43 14.35 -1.99 -13.84
C GLY A 43 14.76 -3.46 -13.83
N LYS A 44 14.06 -4.32 -13.06
CA LYS A 44 14.32 -5.76 -13.01
C LYS A 44 13.26 -6.50 -13.84
N PRO A 45 13.66 -7.47 -14.69
CA PRO A 45 12.71 -8.38 -15.32
C PRO A 45 11.88 -9.11 -14.28
N ILE A 46 10.57 -9.24 -14.53
CA ILE A 46 9.63 -9.98 -13.67
C ILE A 46 8.79 -10.90 -14.55
N ASP A 47 8.65 -12.14 -14.13
CA ASP A 47 7.75 -13.12 -14.76
C ASP A 47 6.34 -13.01 -14.17
N ILE A 48 5.39 -12.58 -14.99
CA ILE A 48 3.96 -12.50 -14.64
C ILE A 48 3.16 -13.73 -15.10
N GLY A 49 3.81 -14.74 -15.70
CA GLY A 49 3.21 -16.03 -16.04
C GLY A 49 2.28 -16.05 -17.25
N GLY A 50 2.35 -15.05 -18.14
CA GLY A 50 1.56 -14.97 -19.37
C GLY A 50 1.51 -13.54 -19.91
N TYR A 51 1.01 -13.37 -21.14
CA TYR A 51 0.83 -12.05 -21.75
C TYR A 51 -0.65 -11.65 -21.78
N TYR A 52 -1.48 -12.39 -22.51
CA TYR A 52 -2.93 -12.12 -22.61
C TYR A 52 -3.71 -12.56 -21.37
N LEU A 53 -3.24 -13.61 -20.70
CA LEU A 53 -3.83 -14.13 -19.47
C LEU A 53 -2.67 -14.44 -18.50
N PRO A 54 -2.16 -13.42 -17.79
CA PRO A 54 -1.10 -13.62 -16.81
C PRO A 54 -1.61 -14.41 -15.61
N ASN A 55 -0.68 -14.94 -14.82
CA ASN A 55 -1.02 -15.65 -13.59
C ASN A 55 -1.31 -14.63 -12.48
N ASP A 56 -2.53 -14.68 -11.92
CA ASP A 56 -2.98 -13.72 -10.90
C ASP A 56 -2.05 -13.63 -9.69
N GLU A 57 -1.53 -14.76 -9.20
CA GLU A 57 -0.65 -14.77 -8.04
C GLU A 57 0.71 -14.15 -8.36
N LYS A 58 1.28 -14.43 -9.53
CA LYS A 58 2.51 -13.78 -9.99
C LYS A 58 2.31 -12.27 -10.19
N VAL A 59 1.18 -11.85 -10.75
CA VAL A 59 0.84 -10.44 -10.93
C VAL A 59 0.67 -9.72 -9.59
N LYS A 60 -0.03 -10.32 -8.62
CA LYS A 60 -0.17 -9.75 -7.27
C LYS A 60 1.18 -9.52 -6.61
N HIS A 61 2.08 -10.50 -6.69
CA HIS A 61 3.43 -10.36 -6.14
C HIS A 61 4.25 -9.29 -6.88
N ALA A 62 4.13 -9.21 -8.20
CA ALA A 62 4.84 -8.23 -9.02
C ALA A 62 4.38 -6.79 -8.74
N LEU A 63 3.06 -6.58 -8.62
CA LEU A 63 2.45 -5.25 -8.55
C LEU A 63 2.24 -4.72 -7.12
N ARG A 64 2.36 -5.57 -6.10
CA ARG A 64 2.29 -5.19 -4.69
C ARG A 64 3.61 -5.49 -3.95
N PRO A 65 4.75 -4.91 -4.38
CA PRO A 65 6.07 -5.33 -3.89
C PRO A 65 6.38 -4.86 -2.45
N SER A 66 5.66 -3.86 -1.94
CA SER A 66 5.87 -3.35 -0.58
C SER A 66 5.07 -4.16 0.43
N ASN A 67 5.75 -5.04 1.17
CA ASN A 67 5.16 -5.78 2.27
C ASN A 67 4.66 -4.83 3.37
N THR A 68 5.39 -3.75 3.63
CA THR A 68 5.03 -2.76 4.64
C THR A 68 3.70 -2.08 4.27
N PHE A 69 3.56 -1.63 3.02
CA PHE A 69 2.32 -1.03 2.54
C PHE A 69 1.16 -2.02 2.53
N ASN A 70 1.39 -3.25 2.06
CA ASN A 70 0.34 -4.28 2.01
C ASN A 70 -0.23 -4.58 3.39
N LYS A 71 0.63 -4.78 4.39
CA LYS A 71 0.19 -5.04 5.77
C LYS A 71 -0.68 -3.91 6.33
N ILE A 72 -0.37 -2.65 6.03
CA ILE A 72 -1.17 -1.51 6.48
C ILE A 72 -2.56 -1.53 5.83
N ILE A 73 -2.62 -1.83 4.53
CA ILE A 73 -3.90 -1.86 3.78
C ILE A 73 -4.76 -3.07 4.15
N ASP A 74 -4.16 -4.24 4.31
CA ASP A 74 -4.88 -5.48 4.64
C ASP A 74 -5.43 -5.46 6.09
N ALA A 75 -4.99 -4.51 6.93
CA ALA A 75 -5.45 -4.31 8.30
C ALA A 75 -6.64 -3.33 8.44
N ILE A 76 -7.17 -2.78 7.33
CA ILE A 76 -8.31 -1.83 7.29
C ILE A 76 -9.65 -2.57 7.25
#